data_AF-A0A1I7N6E6-F1
#
_entry.id   AF-A0A1I7N6E6-F1
#
_cell.length_a   1.000
_cell.length_b   1.000
_cell.length_c   1.000
_cell.angle_alpha   90.00
_cell.angle_beta   90.00
_cell.angle_gamma   90.00
#
_symmetry.space_group_name_H-M   'P 1'
#
loop_
_entity.id
_entity.type
_entity.pdbx_description
1 polymer ?
#
loop_
_entity_poly.entity_id
_entity_poly.type
_entity_poly.pdbx_seq_one_letter_code
_entity_poly.pdbx_strand_id
1 'polypeptide(L)'
;MMQSNEVNTAFEILLEEIELVANQLNDDGAQAFKEGNYDTARHAIEEATRLAEFREKVKALQKEWASLLTKRPQRSKKAGRIVKSRLPRGLRTPEDAFRRPILQALVELGGKAAIGEVLEFVEKKMSAKLTKYDREPLPSDPKSIRWRNTAQWCRNTLVREGLLKNDSPYGVWEISEAGKKWLQHKSAQ
;
A
#
# COMPACT_ATOMS: atom_id res chain seq x y z
N MET A 1 1.38 24.31 0.24
CA MET A 1 1.64 23.33 -0.84
C MET A 1 1.48 21.93 -0.28
N MET A 2 0.23 21.55 -0.04
CA MET A 2 -0.13 20.48 0.88
C MET A 2 -1.39 19.71 0.43
N GLN A 3 -1.72 19.68 -0.86
CA GLN A 3 -2.89 18.92 -1.37
C GLN A 3 -2.50 18.01 -2.54
N SER A 4 -1.37 18.29 -3.19
CA SER A 4 -0.85 17.61 -4.35
C SER A 4 -0.59 16.12 -4.17
N ASN A 5 0.22 15.77 -3.16
CA ASN A 5 0.69 14.40 -2.99
C ASN A 5 -0.37 13.45 -2.44
N GLU A 6 -1.26 13.90 -1.55
CA GLU A 6 -2.28 13.00 -0.97
C GLU A 6 -3.37 12.67 -2.00
N VAL A 7 -3.77 13.66 -2.79
CA VAL A 7 -4.73 13.44 -3.87
C VAL A 7 -4.09 12.57 -4.96
N ASN A 8 -2.80 12.76 -5.28
CA ASN A 8 -2.11 11.89 -6.23
C ASN A 8 -2.00 10.44 -5.73
N THR A 9 -1.72 10.23 -4.44
CA THR A 9 -1.72 8.89 -3.82
C THR A 9 -3.13 8.28 -3.79
N ALA A 10 -4.18 9.07 -3.57
CA ALA A 10 -5.56 8.58 -3.67
C ALA A 10 -5.93 8.18 -5.10
N PHE A 11 -5.44 8.90 -6.12
CA PHE A 11 -5.57 8.50 -7.51
C PHE A 11 -4.82 7.20 -7.82
N GLU A 12 -3.63 6.97 -7.27
CA GLU A 12 -2.89 5.71 -7.44
C GLU A 12 -3.65 4.52 -6.82
N ILE A 13 -4.15 4.67 -5.59
CA ILE A 13 -4.97 3.63 -4.93
C ILE A 13 -6.24 3.33 -5.74
N LEU A 14 -6.93 4.37 -6.22
CA LEU A 14 -8.12 4.20 -7.06
C LEU A 14 -7.80 3.49 -8.38
N LEU A 15 -6.67 3.82 -9.01
CA LEU A 15 -6.25 3.17 -10.26
C LEU A 15 -5.85 1.70 -10.06
N GLU A 16 -5.25 1.35 -8.93
CA GLU A 16 -4.95 -0.04 -8.58
C GLU A 16 -6.24 -0.87 -8.38
N GLU A 17 -7.24 -0.32 -7.70
CA GLU A 17 -8.51 -1.00 -7.48
C GLU A 17 -9.27 -1.24 -8.80
N ILE A 18 -9.25 -0.26 -9.71
CA ILE A 18 -9.84 -0.40 -11.05
C ILE A 18 -9.15 -1.52 -11.85
N GLU A 19 -7.82 -1.64 -11.73
CA GLU A 19 -7.07 -2.73 -12.40
C GLU A 19 -7.42 -4.11 -11.85
N LEU A 20 -7.64 -4.24 -10.54
CA LEU A 20 -8.06 -5.51 -9.93
C LEU A 20 -9.42 -5.96 -10.48
N VAL A 21 -10.39 -5.06 -10.57
CA VAL A 21 -11.70 -5.33 -11.15
C VAL A 21 -11.59 -5.69 -12.64
N ALA A 22 -10.70 -5.02 -13.39
CA ALA A 22 -10.47 -5.31 -14.81
C ALA A 22 -9.87 -6.71 -15.04
N ASN A 23 -8.93 -7.13 -14.18
CA ASN A 23 -8.35 -8.47 -14.25
C ASN A 23 -9.40 -9.55 -13.98
N GLN A 24 -10.26 -9.35 -12.99
CA GLN A 24 -11.35 -10.29 -12.70
C GLN A 24 -12.32 -10.42 -13.88
N LEU A 25 -12.74 -9.30 -14.48
CA LEU A 25 -13.59 -9.28 -15.67
C LEU A 25 -12.95 -10.00 -16.87
N ASN A 26 -11.64 -9.86 -17.05
CA ASN A 26 -10.91 -10.56 -18.10
C ASN A 26 -10.84 -12.08 -17.84
N ASP A 27 -10.65 -12.51 -16.59
CA ASP A 27 -10.64 -13.92 -16.23
C ASP A 27 -12.02 -14.56 -16.43
N ASP A 28 -13.08 -13.86 -16.02
CA ASP A 28 -14.47 -14.29 -16.18
C ASP A 28 -14.85 -14.38 -17.67
N GLY A 29 -14.44 -13.39 -18.48
CA GLY A 29 -14.64 -13.39 -19.94
C GLY A 29 -13.87 -14.52 -20.63
N ALA A 30 -12.61 -14.76 -20.24
CA ALA A 30 -11.79 -15.84 -20.78
C ALA A 30 -12.37 -17.21 -20.43
N GLN A 31 -12.95 -17.36 -19.24
CA GLN A 31 -13.62 -18.58 -18.82
C GLN A 31 -14.93 -18.80 -19.60
N ALA A 32 -15.75 -17.76 -19.76
CA ALA A 32 -16.98 -17.83 -20.55
C ALA A 32 -16.71 -18.21 -22.03
N PHE A 33 -15.61 -17.73 -22.62
CA PHE A 33 -15.17 -18.15 -23.95
C PHE A 33 -14.82 -19.63 -24.01
N LYS A 34 -14.10 -20.16 -23.01
CA LYS A 34 -13.74 -21.59 -22.96
C LYS A 34 -14.96 -22.49 -22.83
N GLU A 35 -15.98 -22.03 -22.13
CA GLU A 35 -17.25 -22.75 -21.92
C GLU A 35 -18.21 -22.63 -23.11
N GLY A 36 -17.85 -21.86 -24.14
CA GLY A 36 -18.69 -21.61 -25.32
C GLY A 36 -19.88 -20.68 -25.02
N ASN A 37 -19.88 -20.00 -23.87
CA ASN A 37 -20.91 -19.04 -23.50
C ASN A 37 -20.56 -17.64 -24.05
N TYR A 38 -20.82 -17.47 -25.34
CA TYR A 38 -20.46 -16.26 -26.07
C TYR A 38 -21.23 -15.02 -25.62
N ASP A 39 -22.43 -15.16 -25.06
CA ASP A 39 -23.22 -14.02 -24.56
C ASP A 39 -22.58 -13.43 -23.30
N THR A 40 -22.19 -14.27 -22.34
CA THR A 40 -21.46 -13.82 -21.14
C THR A 40 -20.08 -13.28 -21.49
N ALA A 41 -19.38 -13.91 -22.44
CA ALA A 41 -18.09 -13.42 -22.92
C ALA A 41 -18.21 -12.03 -23.58
N ARG A 42 -19.28 -11.79 -24.35
CA ARG A 42 -19.56 -10.49 -24.96
C ARG A 42 -19.83 -9.41 -23.91
N HIS A 43 -20.61 -9.74 -22.88
CA HIS A 43 -20.87 -8.84 -21.76
C HIS A 43 -19.59 -8.46 -21.02
N ALA A 44 -18.73 -9.44 -20.73
CA ALA A 44 -17.44 -9.21 -20.08
C ALA A 44 -16.52 -8.29 -20.90
N ILE A 45 -16.49 -8.43 -22.23
CA ILE A 45 -15.75 -7.53 -23.12
C ILE A 45 -16.30 -6.10 -23.04
N GLU A 46 -17.63 -5.93 -23.10
CA GLU A 46 -18.25 -4.60 -23.02
C GLU A 46 -17.97 -3.91 -21.69
N GLU A 47 -18.04 -4.65 -20.58
CA GLU A 47 -17.73 -4.13 -19.24
C GLU A 47 -16.24 -3.81 -19.08
N ALA A 48 -15.34 -4.69 -19.53
CA ALA A 48 -13.90 -4.44 -19.53
C ALA A 48 -13.54 -3.20 -20.36
N THR A 49 -14.21 -3.00 -21.50
CA THR A 49 -14.02 -1.82 -22.35
C THR A 49 -14.45 -0.54 -21.64
N ARG A 50 -15.65 -0.54 -21.03
CA ARG A 50 -16.13 0.60 -20.23
C ARG A 50 -15.20 0.92 -19.05
N LEU A 51 -14.67 -0.11 -18.40
CA LEU A 51 -13.75 0.04 -17.27
C LEU A 51 -12.40 0.61 -17.72
N ALA A 52 -11.88 0.18 -18.87
CA ALA A 52 -10.68 0.74 -19.47
C ALA A 52 -10.84 2.23 -19.84
N GLU A 53 -11.98 2.60 -20.44
CA GLU A 53 -12.29 4.01 -20.72
C GLU A 53 -12.39 4.84 -19.43
N PHE A 54 -13.00 4.30 -18.38
CA PHE A 54 -13.08 4.95 -17.09
C PHE A 54 -11.69 5.14 -16.46
N ARG A 55 -10.84 4.11 -16.51
CA ARG A 55 -9.44 4.19 -16.05
C ARG A 55 -8.68 5.32 -16.74
N GLU A 56 -8.82 5.46 -18.05
CA GLU A 56 -8.15 6.53 -18.80
C GLU A 56 -8.67 7.92 -18.41
N LYS A 57 -9.98 8.07 -18.13
CA LYS A 57 -10.53 9.32 -17.56
C LYS A 57 -9.92 9.63 -16.19
N VAL A 58 -9.77 8.63 -15.32
CA VAL A 58 -9.14 8.80 -13.98
C VAL A 58 -7.67 9.20 -14.11
N LYS A 59 -6.90 8.58 -15.01
CA LYS A 59 -5.52 8.97 -15.30
C LYS A 59 -5.42 10.39 -15.88
N ALA A 60 -6.35 10.78 -16.75
CA ALA A 60 -6.40 12.14 -17.29
C ALA A 60 -6.63 13.16 -16.16
N LEU A 61 -7.56 12.89 -15.25
CA LEU A 61 -7.81 13.72 -14.06
C LEU A 61 -6.60 13.78 -13.12
N GLN A 62 -5.88 12.68 -12.93
CA GLN A 62 -4.63 12.65 -12.16
C GLN A 62 -3.57 13.59 -12.77
N LYS A 63 -3.39 13.54 -14.10
CA LYS A 63 -2.45 14.40 -14.83
C LYS A 63 -2.87 15.87 -14.80
N GLU A 64 -4.16 16.14 -15.01
CA GLU A 64 -4.73 17.49 -14.92
C GLU A 64 -4.49 18.06 -13.52
N TRP A 65 -4.81 17.30 -12.48
CA TRP A 65 -4.55 17.66 -11.09
C TRP A 65 -3.07 17.97 -10.84
N ALA A 66 -2.15 17.13 -11.32
CA ALA A 66 -0.71 17.37 -11.21
C ALA A 66 -0.26 18.68 -11.90
N SER A 67 -0.87 19.02 -13.04
CA SER A 67 -0.57 20.23 -13.80
C SER A 67 -1.10 21.53 -13.16
N LEU A 68 -2.21 21.46 -12.41
CA LEU A 68 -2.78 22.59 -11.66
C LEU A 68 -1.86 23.05 -10.51
N LEU A 69 -0.92 22.21 -10.10
CA LEU A 69 -0.02 22.43 -8.98
C LEU A 69 1.33 23.01 -9.40
N THR A 70 1.72 22.83 -10.66
CA THR A 70 2.97 23.36 -11.23
C THR A 70 2.81 24.75 -11.82
N LYS A 71 1.58 25.23 -12.07
CA LYS A 71 1.29 26.59 -12.52
C LYS A 71 0.77 27.50 -11.38
N ARG A 72 1.67 28.04 -10.54
CA ARG A 72 1.42 29.35 -9.89
C ARG A 72 2.71 30.18 -9.79
N PRO A 73 2.76 31.40 -10.36
CA PRO A 73 3.93 32.27 -10.31
C PRO A 73 4.17 32.80 -8.90
N GLN A 74 5.45 32.90 -8.52
CA GLN A 74 5.93 33.46 -7.26
C GLN A 74 5.47 34.92 -7.09
N ARG A 75 4.77 35.24 -5.98
CA ARG A 75 4.82 36.58 -5.33
C ARG A 75 4.20 36.63 -3.92
N SER A 76 5.07 36.98 -2.96
CA SER A 76 4.93 37.75 -1.69
C SER A 76 3.73 37.62 -0.72
N LYS A 77 4.08 37.18 0.51
CA LYS A 77 3.66 37.59 1.90
C LYS A 77 2.27 38.23 2.17
N LYS A 78 1.43 37.58 3.01
CA LYS A 78 1.13 37.92 4.45
C LYS A 78 -0.09 37.16 5.03
N ALA A 79 0.07 36.74 6.30
CA ALA A 79 -0.88 36.50 7.40
C ALA A 79 -2.15 35.63 7.23
N GLY A 80 -2.13 34.47 7.93
CA GLY A 80 -3.11 34.15 8.97
C GLY A 80 -4.41 33.44 8.61
N ARG A 81 -4.40 32.10 8.51
CA ARG A 81 -5.58 31.28 8.85
C ARG A 81 -5.14 29.97 9.50
N ILE A 82 -5.47 29.81 10.79
CA ILE A 82 -5.13 28.66 11.62
C ILE A 82 -6.01 27.48 11.16
N VAL A 83 -5.43 26.57 10.37
CA VAL A 83 -6.00 25.27 10.04
C VAL A 83 -4.97 24.24 10.50
N LYS A 84 -5.37 23.31 11.37
CA LYS A 84 -4.49 22.30 11.98
C LYS A 84 -3.66 21.62 10.89
N SER A 85 -2.35 21.84 10.99
CA SER A 85 -1.32 21.46 10.04
C SER A 85 -1.40 19.98 9.66
N ARG A 86 -1.29 19.66 8.36
CA ARG A 86 -0.81 18.33 7.97
C ARG A 86 0.49 18.09 8.69
N LEU A 87 0.69 16.84 9.07
CA LEU A 87 1.92 16.37 9.67
C LEU A 87 3.11 16.67 8.76
N PRO A 88 4.06 17.52 9.15
CA PRO A 88 5.38 17.57 8.53
C PRO A 88 5.94 16.19 8.18
N ARG A 89 6.69 16.11 7.07
CA ARG A 89 7.52 14.92 6.76
C ARG A 89 8.36 14.58 8.00
N GLY A 90 8.35 13.30 8.41
CA GLY A 90 9.06 12.81 9.61
C GLY A 90 8.19 12.54 10.84
N LEU A 91 6.88 12.79 10.78
CA LEU A 91 5.99 12.58 11.94
C LEU A 91 5.30 11.22 11.97
N ARG A 92 5.43 10.42 10.92
CA ARG A 92 5.06 9.00 10.90
C ARG A 92 6.31 8.16 10.77
N THR A 93 6.26 6.97 11.35
CA THR A 93 7.35 6.03 11.24
C THR A 93 7.50 5.61 9.76
N PRO A 94 8.69 5.78 9.14
CA PRO A 94 8.88 5.40 7.74
C PRO A 94 8.76 3.88 7.57
N GLU A 95 8.30 3.43 6.42
CA GLU A 95 8.19 1.99 6.07
C GLU A 95 9.48 1.22 6.37
N ASP A 96 10.64 1.79 6.00
CA ASP A 96 11.96 1.17 6.20
C ASP A 96 12.25 0.81 7.66
N ALA A 97 11.71 1.57 8.61
CA ALA A 97 11.87 1.30 10.04
C ALA A 97 11.12 0.03 10.51
N PHE A 98 10.16 -0.47 9.73
CA PHE A 98 9.41 -1.71 10.01
C PHE A 98 10.17 -2.96 9.54
N ARG A 99 11.14 -2.85 8.63
CA ARG A 99 11.86 -4.00 8.06
C ARG A 99 12.46 -4.91 9.11
N ARG A 100 13.32 -4.35 9.98
CA ARG A 100 14.00 -5.12 11.03
C ARG A 100 13.01 -5.71 12.05
N PRO A 101 12.04 -4.94 12.59
CA PRO A 101 11.01 -5.50 13.47
C PRO A 101 10.21 -6.65 12.89
N ILE A 102 9.82 -6.59 11.61
CA ILE A 102 9.09 -7.69 10.93
C ILE A 102 9.97 -8.94 10.84
N LEU A 103 11.21 -8.80 10.37
CA LEU A 103 12.14 -9.94 10.25
C LEU A 103 12.46 -10.55 11.62
N GLN A 104 12.65 -9.74 12.65
CA GLN A 104 12.85 -10.22 14.03
C GLN A 104 11.63 -10.97 14.57
N ALA A 105 10.42 -10.40 14.38
CA ALA A 105 9.18 -11.04 14.80
C ALA A 105 9.03 -12.43 14.15
N LEU A 106 9.29 -12.53 12.85
CA LEU A 106 9.24 -13.81 12.15
C LEU A 106 10.26 -14.81 12.67
N VAL A 107 11.51 -14.40 12.94
CA VAL A 107 12.53 -15.31 13.50
C VAL A 107 12.14 -15.80 14.89
N GLU A 108 11.66 -14.90 15.76
CA GLU A 108 11.22 -15.25 17.12
C GLU A 108 9.98 -16.15 17.13
N LEU A 109 9.11 -16.02 16.12
CA LEU A 109 7.94 -16.89 15.91
C LEU A 109 8.28 -18.20 15.18
N GLY A 110 9.57 -18.57 15.08
CA GLY A 110 9.99 -19.85 14.47
C GLY A 110 10.11 -19.82 12.93
N GLY A 111 10.11 -18.63 12.33
CA GLY A 111 10.31 -18.39 10.90
C GLY A 111 9.04 -18.20 10.09
N LYS A 112 7.87 -18.54 10.65
CA LYS A 112 6.57 -18.47 9.97
C LYS A 112 5.46 -18.23 10.98
N ALA A 113 4.56 -17.28 10.71
CA ALA A 113 3.43 -17.00 11.59
C ALA A 113 2.28 -16.28 10.89
N ALA A 114 1.10 -16.30 11.52
CA ALA A 114 -0.07 -15.59 11.03
C ALA A 114 0.16 -14.07 11.07
N ILE A 115 -0.41 -13.34 10.11
CA ILE A 115 -0.22 -11.87 9.99
C ILE A 115 -0.56 -11.15 11.30
N GLY A 116 -1.67 -11.54 11.95
CA GLY A 116 -2.09 -10.94 13.22
C GLY A 116 -1.02 -11.06 14.31
N GLU A 117 -0.47 -12.26 14.49
CA GLU A 117 0.58 -12.53 15.48
C GLU A 117 1.86 -11.75 15.17
N VAL A 118 2.28 -11.74 13.90
CA VAL A 118 3.47 -10.98 13.48
C VAL A 118 3.28 -9.49 13.77
N LEU A 119 2.12 -8.93 13.44
CA LEU A 119 1.83 -7.52 13.68
C LEU A 119 1.83 -7.21 15.19
N GLU A 120 1.26 -8.06 16.05
CA GLU A 120 1.32 -7.84 17.50
C GLU A 120 2.75 -7.79 18.05
N PHE A 121 3.64 -8.67 17.57
CA PHE A 121 5.06 -8.63 17.94
C PHE A 121 5.76 -7.38 17.40
N VAL A 122 5.47 -6.99 16.17
CA VAL A 122 5.99 -5.75 15.57
C VAL A 122 5.54 -4.53 16.38
N GLU A 123 4.28 -4.48 16.82
CA GLU A 123 3.77 -3.39 17.65
C GLU A 123 4.54 -3.26 18.97
N LYS A 124 4.76 -4.40 19.65
CA LYS A 124 5.53 -4.44 20.90
C LYS A 124 6.95 -3.92 20.68
N LYS A 125 7.64 -4.40 19.63
CA LYS A 125 9.02 -4.00 19.29
C LYS A 125 9.14 -2.54 18.88
N MET A 126 8.12 -2.02 18.21
CA MET A 126 8.10 -0.65 17.71
C MET A 126 7.40 0.32 18.65
N SER A 127 6.93 -0.14 19.82
CA SER A 127 6.11 0.66 20.74
C SER A 127 6.71 2.03 21.07
N ALA A 128 8.03 2.12 21.23
CA ALA A 128 8.78 3.34 21.50
C ALA A 128 9.07 4.21 20.25
N LYS A 129 8.96 3.64 19.04
CA LYS A 129 9.22 4.32 17.75
C LYS A 129 7.93 4.78 17.07
N LEU A 130 6.83 4.05 17.27
CA LEU A 130 5.52 4.39 16.74
C LEU A 130 5.07 5.72 17.34
N THR A 131 4.82 6.67 16.45
CA THR A 131 4.30 7.96 16.83
C THR A 131 2.81 7.86 17.15
N LYS A 132 2.25 8.88 17.80
CA LYS A 132 0.80 8.97 18.02
C LYS A 132 -0.01 8.86 16.71
N TYR A 133 0.54 9.32 15.60
CA TYR A 133 -0.08 9.31 14.28
C TYR A 133 -0.08 7.93 13.63
N ASP A 134 0.90 7.10 13.97
CA ASP A 134 0.97 5.72 13.51
C ASP A 134 -0.14 4.88 14.16
N ARG A 135 -0.56 5.26 15.37
CA ARG A 135 -1.63 4.62 16.15
C ARG A 135 -3.04 5.12 15.82
N GLU A 136 -3.16 6.14 14.99
CA GLU A 136 -4.46 6.65 14.56
C GLU A 136 -5.14 5.68 13.57
N PRO A 137 -6.48 5.60 13.58
CA PRO A 137 -7.23 4.86 12.59
C PRO A 137 -7.07 5.46 11.18
N LEU A 138 -7.33 4.64 10.17
CA LEU A 138 -7.43 5.10 8.80
C LEU A 138 -8.74 5.88 8.61
N PRO A 139 -8.73 7.01 7.87
CA PRO A 139 -9.96 7.73 7.55
C PRO A 139 -10.95 6.90 6.72
N SER A 140 -10.44 5.95 5.92
CA SER A 140 -11.23 5.06 5.06
C SER A 140 -11.76 3.83 5.79
N ASP A 141 -11.06 3.35 6.82
CA ASP A 141 -11.49 2.24 7.67
C ASP A 141 -11.08 2.53 9.12
N PRO A 142 -12.03 3.01 9.95
CA PRO A 142 -11.78 3.29 11.36
C PRO A 142 -11.32 2.08 12.19
N LYS A 143 -11.53 0.85 11.70
CA LYS A 143 -11.09 -0.38 12.36
C LYS A 143 -9.63 -0.73 12.07
N SER A 144 -9.05 -0.14 11.01
CA SER A 144 -7.67 -0.39 10.61
C SER A 144 -6.74 0.71 11.10
N ILE A 145 -5.69 0.33 11.83
CA ILE A 145 -4.68 1.25 12.37
C ILE A 145 -3.61 1.53 11.31
N ARG A 146 -3.21 2.81 11.15
CA ARG A 146 -2.27 3.26 10.11
C ARG A 146 -0.96 2.48 10.06
N TRP A 147 -0.35 2.20 11.22
CA TRP A 147 0.94 1.49 11.26
C TRP A 147 0.83 0.04 10.77
N ARG A 148 -0.32 -0.62 10.97
CA ARG A 148 -0.56 -1.98 10.47
C ARG A 148 -0.53 -2.01 8.94
N ASN A 149 -1.14 -1.01 8.31
CA ASN A 149 -1.08 -0.85 6.86
C ASN A 149 0.38 -0.60 6.39
N THR A 150 1.11 0.30 7.07
CA THR A 150 2.53 0.56 6.75
C THR A 150 3.40 -0.69 6.89
N ALA A 151 3.15 -1.54 7.89
CA ALA A 151 3.86 -2.82 8.06
C ALA A 151 3.53 -3.82 6.93
N GLN A 152 2.30 -3.85 6.43
CA GLN A 152 1.91 -4.69 5.29
C GLN A 152 2.56 -4.23 3.99
N TRP A 153 2.65 -2.92 3.74
CA TRP A 153 3.45 -2.37 2.63
C TRP A 153 4.91 -2.77 2.73
N CYS A 154 5.50 -2.64 3.92
CA CYS A 154 6.87 -3.10 4.18
C CYS A 154 7.05 -4.57 3.84
N ARG A 155 6.07 -5.43 4.17
CA ARG A 155 6.12 -6.85 3.79
C ARG A 155 6.15 -7.03 2.27
N ASN A 156 5.32 -6.32 1.52
CA ASN A 156 5.32 -6.43 0.05
C ASN A 156 6.69 -6.04 -0.54
N THR A 157 7.31 -4.98 -0.01
CA THR A 157 8.68 -4.61 -0.36
C THR A 157 9.68 -5.72 -0.03
N LEU A 158 9.62 -6.31 1.18
CA LEU A 158 10.51 -7.39 1.60
C LEU A 158 10.34 -8.67 0.76
N VAL A 159 9.13 -8.99 0.32
CA VAL A 159 8.86 -10.12 -0.59
C VAL A 159 9.49 -9.87 -1.95
N ARG A 160 9.31 -8.67 -2.53
CA ARG A 160 9.92 -8.28 -3.80
C ARG A 160 11.45 -8.34 -3.76
N GLU A 161 12.04 -8.02 -2.61
CA GLU A 161 13.48 -8.09 -2.36
C GLU A 161 13.97 -9.50 -1.98
N GLY A 162 13.08 -10.49 -1.88
CA GLY A 162 13.41 -11.88 -1.55
C GLY A 162 13.77 -12.12 -0.08
N LEU A 163 13.51 -11.18 0.82
CA LEU A 163 13.75 -11.30 2.27
C LEU A 163 12.61 -12.05 2.99
N LEU A 164 11.40 -11.99 2.44
CA LEU A 164 10.26 -12.85 2.81
C LEU A 164 9.92 -13.75 1.62
N LYS A 165 9.30 -14.89 1.90
CA LYS A 165 8.81 -15.81 0.87
C LYS A 165 7.58 -15.26 0.15
N ASN A 166 7.49 -15.49 -1.16
CA ASN A 166 6.34 -15.10 -1.99
C ASN A 166 5.26 -16.19 -2.10
N ASP A 167 5.59 -17.44 -1.75
CA ASP A 167 4.79 -18.65 -1.87
C ASP A 167 4.18 -19.11 -0.53
N SER A 168 4.17 -18.24 0.48
CA SER A 168 3.54 -18.54 1.78
C SER A 168 2.02 -18.67 1.65
N PRO A 169 1.38 -19.54 2.46
CA PRO A 169 -0.08 -19.64 2.51
C PRO A 169 -0.75 -18.29 2.82
N TYR A 170 -1.98 -18.13 2.35
CA TYR A 170 -2.76 -16.93 2.62
C TYR A 170 -2.87 -16.66 4.13
N GLY A 171 -2.72 -15.40 4.54
CA GLY A 171 -2.78 -15.00 5.95
C GLY A 171 -1.52 -15.34 6.76
N VAL A 172 -0.46 -15.86 6.13
CA VAL A 172 0.78 -16.25 6.80
C VAL A 172 1.97 -15.56 6.16
N TRP A 173 2.89 -15.06 6.99
CA TRP A 173 4.18 -14.53 6.55
C TRP A 173 5.30 -15.50 6.94
N GLU A 174 6.25 -15.69 6.03
CA GLU A 174 7.39 -16.58 6.23
C GLU A 174 8.68 -15.87 5.81
N ILE A 175 9.69 -15.94 6.67
CA ILE A 175 11.00 -15.35 6.39
C ILE A 175 11.81 -16.27 5.46
N SER A 176 12.53 -15.70 4.50
CA SER A 176 13.47 -16.45 3.67
C SER A 176 14.83 -16.60 4.36
N GLU A 177 15.68 -17.49 3.85
CA GLU A 177 17.07 -17.57 4.30
C GLU A 177 17.85 -16.28 4.06
N ALA A 178 17.55 -15.55 2.97
CA ALA A 178 18.13 -14.24 2.71
C ALA A 178 17.70 -13.22 3.77
N GLY A 179 16.43 -13.26 4.20
CA GLY A 179 15.92 -12.45 5.30
C GLY A 179 16.63 -12.71 6.63
N LYS A 180 16.86 -13.99 6.97
CA LYS A 180 17.61 -14.38 8.18
C LYS A 180 19.05 -13.86 8.14
N LYS A 181 19.74 -14.04 7.00
CA LYS A 181 21.11 -13.54 6.80
C LYS A 181 21.18 -12.02 6.89
N TRP A 182 20.25 -11.31 6.25
CA TRP A 182 20.17 -9.85 6.32
C TRP A 182 20.08 -9.36 7.77
N LEU A 183 19.27 -10.05 8.58
CA LEU A 183 19.10 -9.70 10.00
C LEU A 183 20.37 -9.93 10.82
N GLN A 184 21.08 -11.03 10.58
CA GLN A 184 22.35 -11.35 11.24
C GLN A 184 23.45 -10.33 10.88
N HIS A 185 23.59 -9.96 9.61
CA HIS A 185 24.57 -8.96 9.17
C HIS A 185 24.32 -7.58 9.77
N LYS A 186 23.05 -7.15 9.87
CA LYS A 186 22.68 -5.86 10.49
C LYS A 186 22.69 -5.84 12.03
N SER A 187 22.88 -6.99 12.68
CA SER A 187 23.12 -7.05 14.14
C SER A 187 24.60 -6.94 14.53
N ALA A 188 25.51 -7.10 13.57
CA ALA A 188 26.96 -7.04 13.78
C ALA A 188 27.58 -5.66 13.43
N GLN A 189 26.77 -4.70 13.01
CA GLN A 189 27.11 -3.28 12.77
C GLN A 189 26.32 -2.40 13.73
#